data_AF-A0A832CD28-F1
#
_entry.id   AF-A0A832CD28-F1
#
_cell.length_a   1.000
_cell.length_b   1.000
_cell.length_c   1.000
_cell.angle_alpha   90.00
_cell.angle_beta   90.00
_cell.angle_gamma   90.00
#
_symmetry.space_group_name_H-M   'P 1'
#
loop_
_entity.id
_entity.type
_entity.pdbx_description
1 polymer ?
#
loop_
_entity_poly.entity_id
_entity_poly.type
_entity_poly.pdbx_seq_one_letter_code
_entity_poly.pdbx_strand_id
1 'polypeptide(L)'
;MAQTNKSPQPSHDMMSKIELKAPSRSRRMWNIGYGSLSKERFLNLMRTHNINIVVDVRRWPASKIDHFKKENLESLLQGAGIKYVWLGDKLGGFRKGGYRKFMDSPEFEEGISALISL
;
A
#
# COMPACT_ATOMS: atom_id res chain seq x y z
N MET A 1 -31.47 -70.82 5.84
CA MET A 1 -31.16 -70.04 4.62
C MET A 1 -30.67 -68.67 5.05
N ALA A 2 -29.51 -68.26 4.54
CA ALA A 2 -28.71 -67.14 5.03
C ALA A 2 -29.44 -65.79 4.89
N GLN A 3 -29.37 -64.96 5.94
CA GLN A 3 -29.54 -63.51 5.82
C GLN A 3 -28.28 -62.85 6.36
N THR A 4 -27.47 -62.40 5.40
CA THR A 4 -26.29 -61.56 5.61
C THR A 4 -26.75 -60.14 5.94
N ASN A 5 -26.43 -59.61 7.13
CA ASN A 5 -26.59 -58.19 7.41
C ASN A 5 -25.25 -57.54 7.75
N LYS A 6 -24.72 -56.91 6.69
CA LYS A 6 -23.78 -55.79 6.55
C LYS A 6 -22.93 -55.39 7.76
N SER A 7 -21.62 -55.42 7.56
CA SER A 7 -20.61 -54.67 8.31
C SER A 7 -20.97 -53.17 8.39
N PRO A 8 -20.61 -52.46 9.47
CA PRO A 8 -20.85 -51.02 9.55
C PRO A 8 -20.07 -50.33 8.44
N GLN A 9 -20.78 -49.56 7.61
CA GLN A 9 -20.16 -48.64 6.68
C GLN A 9 -19.46 -47.54 7.50
N PRO A 10 -18.22 -47.14 7.15
CA PRO A 10 -17.56 -46.05 7.84
C PRO A 10 -18.38 -44.77 7.66
N SER A 11 -18.68 -44.10 8.78
CA SER A 11 -19.35 -42.81 8.80
C SER A 11 -18.63 -41.85 7.88
N HIS A 12 -19.37 -41.39 6.87
CA HIS A 12 -18.94 -40.42 5.89
C HIS A 12 -18.48 -39.15 6.60
N ASP A 13 -17.21 -38.84 6.38
CA ASP A 13 -16.55 -37.54 6.55
C ASP A 13 -16.10 -37.13 7.96
N MET A 14 -14.91 -37.60 8.35
CA MET A 14 -14.12 -37.11 9.48
C MET A 14 -13.01 -36.14 9.02
N MET A 15 -13.11 -35.56 7.82
CA MET A 15 -12.19 -34.52 7.37
C MET A 15 -12.78 -33.14 7.65
N SER A 16 -12.44 -32.58 8.81
CA SER A 16 -12.65 -31.15 9.06
C SER A 16 -11.90 -30.35 7.99
N LYS A 17 -12.63 -29.63 7.14
CA LYS A 17 -12.07 -28.64 6.23
C LYS A 17 -11.38 -27.55 7.05
N ILE A 18 -10.05 -27.59 7.12
CA ILE A 18 -9.27 -26.48 7.68
C ILE A 18 -9.26 -25.37 6.63
N GLU A 19 -10.09 -24.35 6.82
CA GLU A 19 -9.94 -23.10 6.08
C GLU A 19 -8.71 -22.35 6.60
N LEU A 20 -7.57 -22.59 5.94
CA LEU A 20 -6.41 -21.73 6.10
C LEU A 20 -6.80 -20.33 5.58
N LYS A 21 -7.07 -19.38 6.49
CA LYS A 21 -7.05 -17.97 6.13
C LYS A 21 -5.68 -17.69 5.54
N ALA A 22 -5.62 -17.34 4.25
CA ALA A 22 -4.39 -16.96 3.59
C ALA A 22 -3.65 -15.95 4.49
N PRO A 23 -2.32 -16.10 4.68
CA PRO A 23 -1.58 -15.17 5.52
C PRO A 23 -1.86 -13.75 5.02
N SER A 24 -2.35 -12.88 5.90
CA SER A 24 -2.55 -11.47 5.56
C SER A 24 -1.22 -10.94 5.06
N ARG A 25 -1.15 -10.51 3.79
CA ARG A 25 0.07 -9.94 3.22
C ARG A 25 0.52 -8.81 4.13
N SER A 26 1.64 -8.99 4.83
CA SER A 26 2.22 -7.94 5.66
C SER A 26 2.70 -6.82 4.73
N ARG A 27 1.93 -5.73 4.64
CA ARG A 27 2.33 -4.53 3.91
C ARG A 27 3.21 -3.67 4.80
N ARG A 28 4.44 -3.41 4.35
CA ARG A 28 5.36 -2.48 5.03
C ARG A 28 5.23 -1.12 4.40
N MET A 29 5.03 -0.10 5.22
CA MET A 29 5.06 1.31 4.81
C MET A 29 6.29 1.99 5.41
N TRP A 30 6.92 2.85 4.62
CA TRP A 30 8.05 3.66 5.03
C TRP A 30 7.70 5.12 4.80
N ASN A 31 8.14 6.00 5.69
CA ASN A 31 8.17 7.43 5.41
C ASN A 31 9.57 7.83 4.97
N ILE A 32 9.67 8.86 4.13
CA ILE A 32 10.94 9.45 3.75
C ILE A 32 10.78 10.97 3.65
N GLY A 33 11.60 11.68 4.41
CA GLY A 33 11.80 13.11 4.21
C GLY A 33 12.88 13.34 3.15
N TYR A 34 12.66 14.26 2.22
CA TYR A 34 13.57 14.49 1.10
C TYR A 34 14.77 15.41 1.44
N GLY A 35 14.73 16.11 2.58
CA GLY A 35 15.86 16.85 3.18
C GLY A 35 16.79 17.52 2.17
N SER A 36 18.10 17.29 2.31
CA SER A 36 19.14 17.62 1.32
C SER A 36 19.63 16.38 0.55
N LEU A 37 18.79 15.35 0.42
CA LEU A 37 19.20 14.10 -0.22
C LEU A 37 19.45 14.29 -1.72
N SER A 38 20.58 13.76 -2.20
CA SER A 38 20.82 13.63 -3.63
C SER A 38 19.88 12.57 -4.23
N LYS A 39 19.64 12.65 -5.54
CA LYS A 39 18.83 11.67 -6.28
C LYS A 39 19.41 10.26 -6.17
N GLU A 40 20.73 10.11 -6.17
CA GLU A 40 21.41 8.81 -6.06
C GLU A 40 21.17 8.17 -4.69
N ARG A 41 21.32 8.96 -3.62
CA ARG A 41 21.09 8.44 -2.26
C ARG A 41 19.62 8.11 -2.04
N PHE A 42 18.71 8.93 -2.56
CA PHE A 42 17.28 8.66 -2.52
C PHE A 42 16.93 7.33 -3.21
N LEU A 43 17.40 7.12 -4.45
CA LEU A 43 17.18 5.86 -5.18
C LEU A 43 17.86 4.66 -4.50
N ASN A 44 19.03 4.85 -3.90
CA ASN A 44 19.70 3.80 -3.15
C ASN A 44 18.87 3.35 -1.94
N LEU A 45 18.28 4.28 -1.18
CA LEU A 45 17.38 3.95 -0.08
C LEU A 45 16.16 3.15 -0.57
N MET A 46 15.55 3.55 -1.69
CA MET A 46 14.43 2.81 -2.26
C MET A 46 14.81 1.37 -2.61
N ARG A 47 15.97 1.16 -3.23
CA ARG A 47 16.47 -0.18 -3.59
C ARG A 47 16.76 -1.02 -2.35
N THR A 48 17.46 -0.47 -1.36
CA THR A 48 17.82 -1.16 -0.11
C THR A 48 16.60 -1.66 0.66
N HIS A 49 15.49 -0.91 0.61
CA HIS A 49 14.24 -1.29 1.28
C HIS A 49 13.22 -1.99 0.37
N ASN A 50 13.62 -2.35 -0.86
CA ASN A 50 12.76 -2.97 -1.88
C ASN A 50 11.45 -2.20 -2.13
N ILE A 51 11.55 -0.87 -2.16
CA ILE A 51 10.40 0.01 -2.45
C ILE A 51 10.09 -0.04 -3.94
N ASN A 52 8.85 -0.36 -4.26
CA ASN A 52 8.32 -0.46 -5.63
C ASN A 52 7.27 0.61 -5.94
N ILE A 53 6.73 1.28 -4.93
CA ILE A 53 5.74 2.35 -5.06
C ILE A 53 6.12 3.50 -4.11
N VAL A 54 6.13 4.73 -4.63
CA VAL A 54 6.19 5.96 -3.85
C VAL A 54 4.85 6.65 -3.93
N VAL A 55 4.26 6.92 -2.78
CA VAL A 55 3.01 7.69 -2.66
C VAL A 55 3.36 9.08 -2.16
N ASP A 56 3.10 10.10 -2.98
CA ASP A 56 3.29 11.50 -2.62
C ASP A 56 1.99 12.10 -2.11
N VAL A 57 1.96 12.38 -0.80
CA VAL A 57 0.81 13.00 -0.11
C VAL A 57 0.94 14.52 0.00
N ARG A 58 1.95 15.14 -0.61
CA ARG A 58 2.09 16.61 -0.59
C ARG A 58 0.93 17.27 -1.33
N ARG A 59 0.19 18.15 -0.64
CA ARG A 59 -0.90 18.93 -1.24
C ARG A 59 -0.44 19.70 -2.48
N TRP A 60 0.75 20.30 -2.38
CA TRP A 60 1.46 20.91 -3.49
C TRP A 60 2.82 20.24 -3.60
N PRO A 61 3.05 19.35 -4.58
CA PRO A 61 4.30 18.61 -4.73
C PRO A 61 5.43 19.47 -5.34
N ALA A 62 5.56 20.71 -4.87
CA ALA A 62 6.65 21.61 -5.18
C ALA A 62 7.84 21.38 -4.24
N SER A 63 9.04 21.71 -4.71
CA SER A 63 10.28 21.60 -3.93
C SER A 63 11.30 22.64 -4.40
N LYS A 64 12.16 23.08 -3.47
CA LYS A 64 13.37 23.87 -3.80
C LYS A 64 14.45 23.01 -4.47
N ILE A 65 14.45 21.71 -4.20
CA ILE A 65 15.37 20.75 -4.81
C ILE A 65 14.71 20.20 -6.06
N ASP A 66 15.38 20.40 -7.20
CA ASP A 66 14.80 20.19 -8.52
C ASP A 66 14.28 18.77 -8.74
N HIS A 67 15.05 17.75 -8.35
CA HIS A 67 14.65 16.34 -8.49
C HIS A 67 13.49 15.90 -7.57
N PHE A 68 13.04 16.76 -6.65
CA PHE A 68 11.86 16.51 -5.80
C PHE A 68 10.64 17.34 -6.21
N LYS A 69 10.71 18.11 -7.31
CA LYS A 69 9.50 18.61 -7.99
C LYS A 69 8.74 17.42 -8.57
N LYS A 70 7.41 17.48 -8.60
CA LYS A 70 6.53 16.37 -9.02
C LYS A 70 7.01 15.70 -10.31
N GLU A 71 7.19 16.47 -11.37
CA GLU A 71 7.48 15.99 -12.72
C GLU A 71 8.86 15.29 -12.76
N ASN A 72 9.84 15.88 -12.09
CA ASN A 72 11.19 15.34 -12.00
C ASN A 72 11.26 14.09 -11.13
N LEU A 73 10.52 14.06 -10.01
CA LEU A 73 10.45 12.91 -9.12
C LEU A 73 9.76 11.73 -9.81
N GLU A 74 8.66 12.00 -10.50
CA GLU A 74 7.92 11.02 -11.30
C GLU A 74 8.82 10.40 -12.38
N SER A 75 9.53 11.22 -13.14
CA SER A 75 10.51 10.77 -14.15
C SER A 75 11.67 9.97 -13.54
N LEU A 76 12.25 10.46 -12.43
CA LEU A 76 13.34 9.80 -11.73
C LEU A 76 12.95 8.39 -11.24
N LEU A 77 11.75 8.26 -10.66
CA LEU A 77 11.24 6.99 -10.14
C LEU A 77 10.88 6.04 -11.28
N GLN A 78 10.25 6.55 -12.35
CA GLN A 78 9.94 5.76 -13.55
C GLN A 78 11.22 5.15 -14.16
N GLY A 79 12.29 5.95 -14.28
CA GLY A 79 13.60 5.46 -14.76
C GLY A 79 14.24 4.40 -13.85
N ALA A 80 13.82 4.32 -12.59
CA ALA A 80 14.26 3.30 -11.63
C ALA A 80 13.28 2.11 -11.51
N GLY A 81 12.21 2.06 -12.30
CA GLY A 81 11.18 1.02 -12.21
C GLY A 81 10.29 1.12 -10.97
N ILE A 82 10.21 2.29 -10.35
CA ILE A 82 9.39 2.56 -9.16
C ILE A 82 8.14 3.32 -9.58
N LYS A 83 6.97 2.83 -9.20
CA LYS A 83 5.69 3.50 -9.49
C LYS A 83 5.56 4.76 -8.64
N TYR A 84 5.16 5.86 -9.25
CA TYR A 84 4.79 7.09 -8.56
C TYR A 84 3.27 7.23 -8.52
N VAL A 85 2.72 7.56 -7.35
CA VAL A 85 1.30 7.86 -7.17
C VAL A 85 1.16 9.14 -6.37
N TRP A 86 0.50 10.16 -6.91
CA TRP A 86 0.19 11.37 -6.17
C TRP A 86 -1.21 11.28 -5.57
N LEU A 87 -1.30 11.38 -4.25
CA LEU A 87 -2.55 11.42 -3.47
C LEU A 87 -2.67 12.73 -2.67
N GLY A 88 -1.94 13.79 -3.03
CA GLY A 88 -1.97 15.06 -2.30
C GLY A 88 -3.33 15.78 -2.37
N ASP A 89 -4.15 15.46 -3.38
CA ASP A 89 -5.51 15.95 -3.52
C ASP A 89 -6.47 15.37 -2.45
N LYS A 90 -6.25 14.12 -2.04
CA LYS A 90 -7.06 13.34 -1.08
C LYS A 90 -6.45 13.18 0.32
N LEU A 91 -5.13 13.16 0.42
CA LEU A 91 -4.40 12.92 1.68
C LEU A 91 -3.49 14.08 2.08
N GLY A 92 -3.37 15.12 1.24
CA GLY A 92 -2.56 16.28 1.56
C GLY A 92 -3.17 17.21 2.60
N GLY A 93 -2.29 17.90 3.32
CA GLY A 93 -2.63 18.94 4.30
C GLY A 93 -3.17 20.23 3.69
N PHE A 94 -3.11 21.33 4.46
CA PHE A 94 -3.64 22.66 4.10
C PHE A 94 -5.13 22.64 3.72
N ARG A 95 -5.96 22.25 4.70
CA ARG A 95 -7.40 22.10 4.54
C ARG A 95 -8.14 23.18 5.31
N LYS A 96 -9.25 23.66 4.72
CA LYS A 96 -10.15 24.59 5.40
C LYS A 96 -10.75 23.91 6.63
N GLY A 97 -10.73 24.60 7.77
CA GLY A 97 -11.25 24.04 9.03
C GLY A 97 -10.30 23.06 9.75
N GLY A 98 -9.06 22.93 9.28
CA GLY A 98 -8.02 22.11 9.92
C GLY A 98 -7.96 20.68 9.40
N TYR A 99 -6.79 20.06 9.52
CA TYR A 99 -6.54 18.73 8.98
C TYR A 99 -7.33 17.63 9.70
N ARG A 100 -7.53 17.76 11.02
CA ARG A 100 -8.34 16.80 11.80
C ARG A 100 -9.76 16.68 11.26
N LYS A 101 -10.44 17.81 11.02
CA LYS A 101 -11.79 17.82 10.44
C LYS A 101 -11.82 17.22 9.03
N PHE A 102 -10.76 17.44 8.26
CA PHE A 102 -10.63 16.83 6.93
C PHE A 102 -10.49 15.31 6.98
N MET A 103 -9.86 14.74 8.02
CA MET A 103 -9.72 13.28 8.16
C MET A 103 -11.08 12.56 8.31
N ASP A 104 -12.12 13.29 8.71
CA ASP A 104 -13.49 12.78 8.84
C ASP A 104 -14.29 12.93 7.52
N SER A 105 -13.67 13.39 6.42
CA SER A 105 -14.36 13.64 5.15
C SER A 105 -14.34 12.42 4.21
N PRO A 106 -15.35 12.27 3.33
CA PRO A 106 -15.37 11.19 2.33
C PRO A 106 -14.14 11.20 1.43
N GLU A 107 -13.63 12.39 1.08
CA GLU A 107 -12.44 12.51 0.24
C GLU A 107 -11.19 11.92 0.89
N PHE A 108 -11.07 12.02 2.22
CA PHE A 108 -9.97 11.41 2.97
C PHE A 108 -10.10 9.88 3.00
N GLU A 109 -11.31 9.37 3.25
CA GLU A 109 -11.62 7.95 3.24
C GLU A 109 -11.34 7.31 1.86
N GLU A 110 -11.73 7.98 0.77
CA GLU A 110 -11.36 7.59 -0.59
C GLU A 110 -9.83 7.52 -0.78
N GLY A 111 -9.11 8.50 -0.24
CA GLY A 111 -7.64 8.53 -0.29
C GLY A 111 -7.00 7.36 0.44
N ILE A 112 -7.52 7.01 1.62
CA ILE A 112 -7.04 5.85 2.39
C ILE A 112 -7.37 4.54 1.66
N SER A 113 -8.58 4.43 1.10
CA SER A 113 -8.99 3.26 0.32
C SER A 113 -8.11 3.07 -0.93
N ALA A 114 -7.80 4.16 -1.63
CA ALA A 114 -6.86 4.16 -2.76
C ALA A 114 -5.46 3.72 -2.33
N LEU A 115 -4.94 4.24 -1.22
CA LEU A 115 -3.64 3.86 -0.65
C LEU A 115 -3.56 2.37 -0.28
N ILE A 116 -4.61 1.84 0.37
CA ILE A 116 -4.70 0.43 0.77
C ILE A 116 -4.88 -0.49 -0.46
N SER A 117 -5.33 0.03 -1.60
CA SER A 117 -5.52 -0.78 -2.81
C SER A 117 -4.26 -0.92 -3.67
N LEU A 118 -3.16 -0.26 -3.30
CA LEU A 118 -1.84 -0.39 -3.94
C LEU A 118 -1.16 -1.73 -3.59
#